data_AF-A0A7Y2DTK9-F1
#
_entry.id   AF-A0A7Y2DTK9-F1
#
_cell.length_a   1.000
_cell.length_b   1.000
_cell.length_c   1.000
_cell.angle_alpha   90.00
_cell.angle_beta   90.00
_cell.angle_gamma   90.00
#
_symmetry.space_group_name_H-M   'P 1'
#
loop_
_entity.id
_entity.type
_entity.pdbx_description
1 polymer ?
#
loop_
_entity_poly.entity_id
_entity_poly.type
_entity_poly.pdbx_seq_one_letter_code
_entity_poly.pdbx_strand_id
1 'polypeptide(L)'
;QGVYRIGALVRHADLEKSTTLGRHQPLVASAAPLVADPIVRTRGTFVGSICHADPQGDWASVMVALGGSVIAQGPQGKRAVMVKDFVAGPFQTVLAHDEIAVEAVIPPAQGTRAGGYLKLERRVGDFATAGVALALDMSGSKVNNAGIGLTGVGAQTINASDAAAALVGTSLEDDAVDEAARLAAEAAQPRTDHRGSADYKRHIVATFVKRLIAHEKRAEAKVA
;
A
#
# COMPACT_ATOMS: atom_id res chain seq x y z
N GLN A 1 13.66 12.77 -8.54
CA GLN A 1 12.51 11.92 -8.89
C GLN A 1 13.01 10.85 -9.85
N GLY A 2 12.75 9.58 -9.58
CA GLY A 2 13.29 8.47 -10.38
C GLY A 2 12.57 7.17 -10.05
N VAL A 3 12.88 6.13 -10.81
CA VAL A 3 12.41 4.77 -10.56
C VAL A 3 13.14 4.20 -9.35
N TYR A 4 12.42 3.61 -8.40
CA TYR A 4 13.02 2.84 -7.31
C TYR A 4 12.91 1.35 -7.61
N ARG A 5 14.04 0.64 -7.46
CA ARG A 5 14.14 -0.80 -7.65
C ARG A 5 14.51 -1.44 -6.32
N ILE A 6 13.69 -2.36 -5.85
CA ILE A 6 13.85 -3.07 -4.57
C ILE A 6 14.11 -4.53 -4.89
N GLY A 7 15.35 -4.99 -4.71
CA GLY A 7 15.72 -6.38 -4.99
C GLY A 7 14.95 -7.38 -4.13
N ALA A 8 14.73 -8.59 -4.63
CA ALA A 8 13.87 -9.57 -3.97
C ALA A 8 14.32 -10.01 -2.58
N LEU A 9 15.62 -9.86 -2.27
CA LEU A 9 16.21 -10.22 -0.99
C LEU A 9 16.31 -9.05 0.00
N VAL A 10 15.83 -7.86 -0.38
CA VAL A 10 15.76 -6.71 0.53
C VAL A 10 14.80 -7.05 1.66
N ARG A 11 15.29 -6.93 2.91
CA ARG A 11 14.55 -7.28 4.11
C ARG A 11 13.63 -6.13 4.53
N HIS A 12 12.59 -6.44 5.30
CA HIS A 12 11.73 -5.40 5.85
C HIS A 12 12.51 -4.40 6.72
N ALA A 13 13.49 -4.89 7.48
CA ALA A 13 14.36 -4.05 8.30
C ALA A 13 15.24 -3.08 7.47
N ASP A 14 15.59 -3.44 6.24
CA ASP A 14 16.36 -2.57 5.35
C ASP A 14 15.49 -1.39 4.89
N LEU A 15 14.20 -1.63 4.65
CA LEU A 15 13.23 -0.58 4.31
C LEU A 15 12.92 0.33 5.50
N GLU A 16 12.71 -0.26 6.68
CA GLU A 16 12.48 0.46 7.94
C GLU A 16 13.63 1.43 8.26
N LYS A 17 14.87 1.03 7.97
CA LYS A 17 16.07 1.81 8.26
C LYS A 17 16.58 2.62 7.06
N SER A 18 15.89 2.57 5.92
CA SER A 18 16.33 3.23 4.69
C SER A 18 16.20 4.74 4.81
N THR A 19 17.33 5.45 4.82
CA THR A 19 17.33 6.92 4.75
C THR A 19 16.89 7.43 3.38
N THR A 20 17.18 6.68 2.31
CA THR A 20 16.79 7.03 0.94
C THR A 20 15.27 6.92 0.74
N LEU A 21 14.67 5.77 1.09
CA LEU A 21 13.22 5.60 0.96
C LEU A 21 12.47 6.40 2.02
N GLY A 22 13.00 6.49 3.24
CA GLY A 22 12.40 7.26 4.33
C GLY A 22 12.13 8.73 3.98
N ARG A 23 12.99 9.33 3.15
CA ARG A 23 12.85 10.74 2.72
C ARG A 23 11.98 10.95 1.48
N HIS A 24 11.79 9.92 0.65
CA HIS A 24 11.22 10.07 -0.69
C HIS A 24 10.00 9.18 -0.96
N GLN A 25 9.71 8.24 -0.07
CA GLN A 25 8.62 7.27 -0.18
C GLN A 25 7.88 7.20 1.17
N PRO A 26 7.09 8.24 1.53
CA PRO A 26 6.45 8.34 2.84
C PRO A 26 5.51 7.17 3.13
N LEU A 27 4.84 6.63 2.09
CA LEU A 27 4.01 5.44 2.21
C LEU A 27 4.83 4.18 2.61
N VAL A 28 5.98 3.94 1.97
CA VAL A 28 6.84 2.80 2.32
C VAL A 28 7.42 2.99 3.73
N ALA A 29 7.85 4.21 4.05
CA ALA A 29 8.44 4.57 5.33
C ALA A 29 7.48 4.37 6.50
N SER A 30 6.20 4.75 6.33
CA SER A 30 5.16 4.56 7.35
C SER A 30 4.69 3.10 7.48
N ALA A 31 4.73 2.32 6.40
CA ALA A 31 4.34 0.92 6.44
C ALA A 31 5.40 0.01 7.08
N ALA A 32 6.68 0.23 6.78
CA ALA A 32 7.78 -0.63 7.20
C ALA A 32 7.81 -1.02 8.70
N PRO A 33 7.65 -0.08 9.66
CA PRO A 33 7.69 -0.43 11.08
C PRO A 33 6.47 -1.24 11.55
N LEU A 34 5.37 -1.25 10.79
CA LEU A 34 4.13 -1.97 11.12
C LEU A 34 4.11 -3.43 10.62
N VAL A 35 5.13 -3.82 9.85
CA VAL A 35 5.26 -5.20 9.36
C VAL A 35 5.91 -6.05 10.43
N ALA A 36 5.12 -6.97 11.00
CA ALA A 36 5.56 -7.93 11.99
C ALA A 36 6.34 -7.29 13.17
N ASP A 37 7.32 -8.01 13.71
CA ASP A 37 8.22 -7.56 14.78
C ASP A 37 9.67 -7.42 14.28
N PRO A 38 10.60 -6.83 15.07
CA PRO A 38 11.99 -6.65 14.65
C PRO A 38 12.71 -7.96 14.27
N ILE A 39 12.39 -9.10 14.89
CA ILE A 39 13.03 -10.38 14.60
C ILE A 39 12.60 -10.86 13.21
N VAL A 40 11.30 -10.85 12.94
CA VAL A 40 10.75 -11.19 11.63
C VAL A 40 11.27 -10.23 10.57
N ARG A 41 11.33 -8.93 10.84
CA ARG A 41 11.79 -7.92 9.87
C ARG A 41 13.25 -8.10 9.43
N THR A 42 14.09 -8.73 10.26
CA THR A 42 15.49 -9.04 9.88
C THR A 42 15.62 -10.26 8.97
N ARG A 43 14.53 -11.00 8.70
CA ARG A 43 14.52 -12.19 7.84
C ARG A 43 13.54 -12.11 6.68
N GLY A 44 12.33 -11.61 6.92
CA GLY A 44 11.31 -11.44 5.90
C GLY A 44 11.74 -10.44 4.84
N THR A 45 11.46 -10.75 3.56
CA THR A 45 11.82 -9.91 2.43
C THR A 45 10.60 -9.23 1.83
N PHE A 46 10.80 -8.02 1.29
CA PHE A 46 9.72 -7.22 0.71
C PHE A 46 9.00 -7.97 -0.43
N VAL A 47 9.76 -8.43 -1.43
CA VAL A 47 9.21 -9.17 -2.57
C VAL A 47 8.70 -10.54 -2.14
N GLY A 48 9.36 -11.21 -1.19
CA GLY A 48 8.89 -12.48 -0.65
C GLY A 48 7.51 -12.36 0.00
N SER A 49 7.25 -11.28 0.73
CA SER A 49 5.92 -11.01 1.30
C SER A 49 4.86 -10.73 0.23
N ILE A 50 5.19 -10.04 -0.86
CA ILE A 50 4.27 -9.86 -2.00
C ILE A 50 3.99 -11.21 -2.68
N CYS A 51 5.02 -12.03 -2.89
CA CYS A 51 4.89 -13.37 -3.47
C CYS A 51 4.12 -14.34 -2.58
N HIS A 52 4.16 -14.14 -1.26
CA HIS A 52 3.38 -14.94 -0.32
C HIS A 52 1.87 -14.76 -0.52
N ALA A 53 1.43 -13.60 -1.03
CA ALA A 53 0.05 -13.34 -1.42
C ALA A 53 -0.99 -13.59 -0.29
N ASP A 54 -0.62 -13.35 0.96
CA ASP A 54 -1.58 -13.32 2.07
C ASP A 54 -2.45 -12.05 1.96
N PRO A 55 -3.79 -12.15 1.97
CA PRO A 55 -4.68 -10.99 1.89
C PRO A 55 -4.53 -9.96 3.02
N GLN A 56 -3.95 -10.37 4.15
CA GLN A 56 -3.64 -9.50 5.28
C GLN A 56 -2.21 -8.94 5.23
N GLY A 57 -1.41 -9.33 4.22
CA GLY A 57 -0.05 -8.84 4.01
C GLY A 57 -0.01 -7.38 3.58
N ASP A 58 0.85 -6.59 4.23
CA ASP A 58 0.88 -5.13 4.10
C ASP A 58 1.48 -4.65 2.77
N TRP A 59 2.50 -5.34 2.23
CA TRP A 59 3.29 -4.81 1.10
C TRP A 59 2.57 -4.80 -0.24
N ALA A 60 1.63 -5.72 -0.44
CA ALA A 60 0.86 -5.76 -1.68
C ALA A 60 -0.02 -4.50 -1.83
N SER A 61 -0.70 -4.06 -0.76
CA SER A 61 -1.54 -2.85 -0.80
C SER A 61 -0.70 -1.58 -0.97
N VAL A 62 0.48 -1.51 -0.33
CA VAL A 62 1.45 -0.43 -0.54
C VAL A 62 1.86 -0.32 -2.01
N MET A 63 2.21 -1.44 -2.64
CA MET A 63 2.61 -1.45 -4.05
C MET A 63 1.45 -1.19 -5.00
N VAL A 64 0.24 -1.65 -4.67
CA VAL A 64 -0.98 -1.29 -5.41
C VAL A 64 -1.19 0.22 -5.40
N ALA A 65 -1.16 0.86 -4.23
CA ALA A 65 -1.33 2.31 -4.11
C ALA A 65 -0.24 3.09 -4.86
N LEU A 66 1.00 2.59 -4.86
CA LEU A 66 2.12 3.23 -5.58
C LEU A 66 2.10 3.03 -7.10
N GLY A 67 1.20 2.19 -7.64
CA GLY A 67 1.24 1.79 -9.04
C GLY A 67 2.49 0.97 -9.38
N GLY A 68 2.98 0.17 -8.43
CA GLY A 68 4.20 -0.59 -8.56
C GLY A 68 4.04 -1.92 -9.30
N SER A 69 5.18 -2.50 -9.70
CA SER A 69 5.25 -3.79 -10.39
C SER A 69 6.27 -4.73 -9.75
N VAL A 70 6.12 -6.03 -10.00
CA VAL A 70 7.12 -7.07 -9.73
C VAL A 70 7.73 -7.49 -11.06
N ILE A 71 9.05 -7.62 -11.10
CA ILE A 71 9.76 -8.20 -12.24
C ILE A 71 9.92 -9.70 -12.00
N ALA A 72 9.27 -10.49 -12.84
CA ALA A 72 9.44 -11.93 -12.91
C ALA A 72 10.53 -12.29 -13.92
N GLN A 73 11.37 -13.26 -13.59
CA GLN A 73 12.39 -13.81 -14.47
C GLN A 73 12.18 -15.32 -14.61
N GLY A 74 12.05 -15.78 -15.85
CA GLY A 74 11.97 -17.19 -16.21
C GLY A 74 12.96 -17.54 -17.34
N PRO A 75 12.85 -18.72 -17.96
CA PRO A 75 13.76 -19.16 -19.02
C PRO A 75 13.66 -18.29 -20.29
N GLN A 76 12.51 -17.64 -20.52
CA GLN A 76 12.27 -16.76 -21.67
C GLN A 76 12.66 -15.29 -21.40
N GLY A 77 13.30 -15.00 -20.27
CA GLY A 77 13.74 -13.65 -19.90
C GLY A 77 12.91 -13.02 -18.80
N LYS A 78 12.82 -11.68 -18.81
CA LYS A 78 12.16 -10.89 -17.77
C LYS A 78 10.86 -10.28 -18.27
N ARG A 79 9.85 -10.25 -17.40
CA ARG A 79 8.61 -9.49 -17.61
C ARG A 79 8.22 -8.71 -16.36
N ALA A 80 7.56 -7.57 -16.56
CA ALA A 80 6.98 -6.79 -15.48
C ALA A 80 5.50 -7.16 -15.29
N VAL A 81 5.07 -7.29 -14.05
CA VAL A 81 3.68 -7.57 -13.68
C VAL A 81 3.23 -6.50 -12.68
N MET A 82 2.16 -5.78 -12.98
CA MET A 82 1.60 -4.80 -12.05
C MET A 82 1.12 -5.50 -10.77
N VAL A 83 1.41 -4.94 -9.59
CA VAL A 83 1.04 -5.62 -8.33
C VAL A 83 -0.47 -5.75 -8.16
N LYS A 84 -1.24 -4.81 -8.71
CA LYS A 84 -2.71 -4.91 -8.75
C LYS A 84 -3.24 -6.13 -9.51
N ASP A 85 -2.43 -6.70 -10.40
CA ASP A 85 -2.76 -7.87 -11.23
C ASP A 85 -1.88 -9.09 -10.86
N PHE A 86 -1.07 -8.98 -9.80
CA PHE A 86 -0.07 -10.00 -9.44
C PHE A 86 -0.63 -11.11 -8.56
N VAL A 87 -1.52 -10.75 -7.63
CA VAL A 87 -2.20 -11.69 -6.71
C VAL A 87 -3.48 -12.17 -7.39
N ALA A 88 -3.57 -13.47 -7.67
CA ALA A 88 -4.74 -14.09 -8.30
C ALA A 88 -5.76 -14.62 -7.26
N GLY A 89 -5.34 -14.74 -6.00
CA GLY A 89 -6.15 -15.20 -4.89
C GLY A 89 -5.30 -15.41 -3.63
N PRO A 90 -5.89 -15.85 -2.51
CA PRO A 90 -5.15 -16.13 -1.28
C PRO A 90 -4.01 -17.12 -1.55
N PHE A 91 -2.77 -16.71 -1.26
CA PHE A 91 -1.55 -17.50 -1.47
C PHE A 91 -1.29 -17.92 -2.92
N GLN A 92 -1.90 -17.22 -3.89
CA GLN A 92 -1.76 -17.50 -5.31
C GLN A 92 -1.30 -16.24 -6.07
N THR A 93 -0.28 -16.40 -6.89
CA THR A 93 0.25 -15.34 -7.76
C THR A 93 0.17 -15.77 -9.22
N VAL A 94 0.31 -14.81 -10.12
CA VAL A 94 0.38 -15.04 -11.58
C VAL A 94 1.78 -15.46 -12.07
N LEU A 95 2.71 -15.76 -11.16
CA LEU A 95 4.02 -16.32 -11.52
C LEU A 95 3.83 -17.72 -12.10
N ALA A 96 4.54 -18.01 -13.20
CA ALA A 96 4.64 -19.36 -13.70
C ALA A 96 5.53 -20.23 -12.78
N HIS A 97 5.40 -21.55 -12.90
CA HIS A 97 6.15 -22.53 -12.10
C HIS A 97 7.68 -22.43 -12.23
N ASP A 98 8.17 -21.87 -13.34
CA ASP A 98 9.57 -21.70 -13.70
C ASP A 98 10.03 -20.22 -13.64
N GLU A 99 9.23 -19.35 -13.00
CA GLU A 99 9.56 -17.95 -12.77
C GLU A 99 9.96 -17.65 -11.32
N ILE A 100 10.85 -16.69 -11.16
CA ILE A 100 11.25 -16.12 -9.87
C ILE A 100 11.04 -14.61 -9.91
N ALA A 101 10.40 -14.05 -8.88
CA ALA A 101 10.35 -12.60 -8.68
C ALA A 101 11.72 -12.08 -8.23
N VAL A 102 12.34 -11.21 -9.03
CA VAL A 102 13.72 -10.74 -8.80
C VAL A 102 13.82 -9.34 -8.20
N GLU A 103 12.82 -8.49 -8.43
CA GLU A 103 12.74 -7.15 -7.85
C GLU A 103 11.30 -6.61 -7.91
N ALA A 104 11.02 -5.62 -7.07
CA ALA A 104 9.87 -4.75 -7.15
C ALA A 104 10.28 -3.37 -7.67
N VAL A 105 9.40 -2.73 -8.45
CA VAL A 105 9.66 -1.44 -9.08
C VAL A 105 8.56 -0.46 -8.71
N ILE A 106 8.94 0.66 -8.12
CA ILE A 106 8.07 1.81 -7.86
C ILE A 106 8.31 2.85 -8.97
N PRO A 107 7.26 3.26 -9.70
CA PRO A 107 7.39 4.23 -10.78
C PRO A 107 7.79 5.62 -10.25
N PRO A 108 8.32 6.50 -11.12
CA PRO A 108 8.58 7.89 -10.74
C PRO A 108 7.29 8.58 -10.28
N ALA A 109 7.42 9.48 -9.32
CA ALA A 109 6.32 10.31 -8.84
C ALA A 109 5.91 11.34 -9.90
N GLN A 110 4.62 11.65 -9.99
CA GLN A 110 4.09 12.75 -10.81
C GLN A 110 3.96 14.06 -10.00
N GLY A 111 5.00 14.41 -9.25
CA GLY A 111 4.99 15.53 -8.31
C GLY A 111 5.75 15.21 -7.02
N THR A 112 5.31 15.80 -5.92
CA THR A 112 5.81 15.53 -4.56
C THR A 112 5.01 14.40 -3.94
N ARG A 113 5.69 13.31 -3.55
CA ARG A 113 5.04 12.17 -2.87
C ARG A 113 4.49 12.61 -1.52
N ALA A 114 3.24 12.25 -1.25
CA ALA A 114 2.56 12.41 0.03
C ALA A 114 1.74 11.13 0.33
N GLY A 115 1.25 11.02 1.56
CA GLY A 115 0.44 9.89 2.03
C GLY A 115 1.15 8.98 3.02
N GLY A 116 0.56 7.83 3.31
CA GLY A 116 1.00 6.98 4.40
C GLY A 116 0.19 5.69 4.51
N TYR A 117 0.59 4.86 5.49
CA TYR A 117 -0.06 3.61 5.81
C TYR A 117 -0.65 3.65 7.22
N LEU A 118 -1.92 3.26 7.37
CA LEU A 118 -2.52 2.98 8.67
C LEU A 118 -2.96 1.53 8.71
N LYS A 119 -2.67 0.86 9.83
CA LYS A 119 -3.01 -0.52 10.11
C LYS A 119 -3.68 -0.62 11.47
N LEU A 120 -4.84 -1.26 11.50
CA LEU A 120 -5.46 -1.71 12.73
C LEU A 120 -5.03 -3.16 12.98
N GLU A 121 -4.40 -3.41 14.11
CA GLU A 121 -3.99 -4.74 14.55
C GLU A 121 -4.32 -4.92 16.04
N ARG A 122 -4.51 -6.17 16.48
CA ARG A 122 -4.89 -6.46 17.88
C ARG A 122 -3.72 -6.32 18.84
N ARG A 123 -2.52 -6.54 18.34
CA ARG A 123 -1.24 -6.43 19.06
C ARG A 123 -0.14 -6.16 18.03
N VAL A 124 0.96 -5.59 18.51
CA VAL A 124 2.14 -5.34 17.68
C VAL A 124 2.59 -6.61 16.98
N GLY A 125 2.79 -6.50 15.67
CA GLY A 125 3.31 -7.56 14.81
C GLY A 125 2.28 -8.58 14.33
N ASP A 126 0.99 -8.36 14.63
CA ASP A 126 -0.10 -9.17 14.08
C ASP A 126 -0.43 -8.76 12.64
N PHE A 127 -1.21 -9.58 11.95
CA PHE A 127 -1.81 -9.23 10.68
C PHE A 127 -2.89 -8.15 10.84
N ALA A 128 -3.17 -7.43 9.76
CA ALA A 128 -4.15 -6.36 9.76
C ALA A 128 -5.57 -6.90 9.96
N THR A 129 -6.32 -6.32 10.92
CA THR A 129 -7.78 -6.36 10.94
C THR A 129 -8.36 -5.57 9.77
N ALA A 130 -7.75 -4.41 9.49
CA ALA A 130 -7.94 -3.59 8.31
C ALA A 130 -6.72 -2.67 8.17
N GLY A 131 -6.30 -2.41 6.94
CA GLY A 131 -5.23 -1.44 6.65
C GLY A 131 -5.53 -0.66 5.38
N VAL A 132 -4.99 0.56 5.31
CA VAL A 132 -5.14 1.45 4.15
C VAL A 132 -3.77 2.04 3.82
N ALA A 133 -3.36 1.84 2.56
CA ALA A 133 -2.24 2.50 1.94
C ALA A 133 -2.75 3.64 1.06
N LEU A 134 -2.34 4.88 1.37
CA LEU A 134 -2.62 6.06 0.56
C LEU A 134 -1.32 6.56 -0.06
N ALA A 135 -1.30 6.68 -1.39
CA ALA A 135 -0.25 7.35 -2.13
C ALA A 135 -0.84 8.54 -2.87
N LEU A 136 -0.21 9.71 -2.72
CA LEU A 136 -0.54 10.93 -3.45
C LEU A 136 0.72 11.46 -4.14
N ASP A 137 0.56 11.98 -5.35
CA ASP A 137 1.53 12.86 -5.98
C ASP A 137 0.93 14.27 -6.05
N MET A 138 1.56 15.22 -5.37
CA MET A 138 1.06 16.59 -5.21
C MET A 138 1.81 17.56 -6.13
N SER A 139 1.11 18.56 -6.66
CA SER A 139 1.68 19.75 -7.29
C SER A 139 1.16 20.99 -6.59
N GLY A 140 1.93 21.49 -5.62
CA GLY A 140 1.42 22.42 -4.62
C GLY A 140 0.32 21.74 -3.81
N SER A 141 -0.82 22.42 -3.64
CA SER A 141 -1.98 21.89 -2.92
C SER A 141 -2.86 20.95 -3.76
N LYS A 142 -2.54 20.71 -5.04
CA LYS A 142 -3.38 19.88 -5.93
C LYS A 142 -2.87 18.45 -6.04
N VAL A 143 -3.80 17.49 -6.06
CA VAL A 143 -3.50 16.07 -6.30
C VAL A 143 -3.36 15.82 -7.80
N ASN A 144 -2.17 15.50 -8.28
CA ASN A 144 -1.93 15.11 -9.68
C ASN A 144 -2.26 13.63 -9.92
N ASN A 145 -1.94 12.78 -8.95
CA ASN A 145 -2.15 11.35 -9.02
C ASN A 145 -2.42 10.79 -7.61
N ALA A 146 -3.25 9.77 -7.52
CA ALA A 146 -3.62 9.15 -6.26
C ALA A 146 -3.75 7.62 -6.41
N GLY A 147 -3.48 6.90 -5.33
CA GLY A 147 -3.70 5.47 -5.23
C GLY A 147 -4.10 5.07 -3.81
N ILE A 148 -5.05 4.13 -3.72
CA ILE A 148 -5.56 3.59 -2.45
C ILE A 148 -5.57 2.07 -2.52
N GLY A 149 -4.76 1.44 -1.65
CA GLY A 149 -4.72 -0.01 -1.47
C GLY A 149 -5.30 -0.41 -0.13
N LEU A 150 -6.13 -1.46 -0.09
CA LEU A 150 -6.73 -1.96 1.15
C LEU A 150 -6.14 -3.32 1.57
N THR A 151 -5.83 -3.45 2.86
CA THR A 151 -5.22 -4.65 3.47
C THR A 151 -6.21 -5.35 4.39
N GLY A 152 -6.30 -6.69 4.34
CA GLY A 152 -7.04 -7.49 5.32
C GLY A 152 -8.57 -7.39 5.25
N VAL A 153 -9.11 -6.71 4.24
CA VAL A 153 -10.55 -6.47 4.06
C VAL A 153 -11.10 -7.09 2.77
N GLY A 154 -10.51 -8.19 2.33
CA GLY A 154 -10.93 -8.94 1.14
C GLY A 154 -10.19 -10.28 1.04
N ALA A 155 -10.59 -11.11 0.07
CA ALA A 155 -9.87 -12.35 -0.24
C ALA A 155 -8.54 -12.11 -0.99
N GLN A 156 -8.31 -10.89 -1.45
CA GLN A 156 -7.07 -10.44 -2.07
C GLN A 156 -6.86 -8.97 -1.71
N THR A 157 -5.68 -8.43 -2.01
CA THR A 157 -5.44 -6.98 -1.93
C THR A 157 -6.40 -6.24 -2.84
N ILE A 158 -7.08 -5.22 -2.31
CA ILE A 158 -8.06 -4.43 -3.07
C ILE A 158 -7.41 -3.13 -3.53
N ASN A 159 -7.50 -2.87 -4.83
CA ASN A 159 -7.22 -1.56 -5.42
C ASN A 159 -8.51 -0.73 -5.41
N ALA A 160 -8.62 0.26 -4.52
CA ALA A 160 -9.78 1.14 -4.44
C ALA A 160 -9.64 2.31 -5.43
N SER A 161 -9.63 1.99 -6.73
CA SER A 161 -9.36 2.95 -7.81
C SER A 161 -10.36 4.11 -7.85
N ASP A 162 -11.64 3.84 -7.59
CA ASP A 162 -12.69 4.85 -7.66
C ASP A 162 -12.52 5.87 -6.51
N ALA A 163 -12.17 5.38 -5.31
CA ALA A 163 -11.83 6.22 -4.18
C ALA A 163 -10.59 7.08 -4.44
N ALA A 164 -9.56 6.51 -5.09
CA ALA A 164 -8.37 7.27 -5.46
C ALA A 164 -8.69 8.33 -6.52
N ALA A 165 -9.51 7.99 -7.53
CA ALA A 165 -9.92 8.89 -8.60
C ALA A 165 -10.70 10.11 -8.08
N ALA A 166 -11.52 9.93 -7.03
CA ALA A 166 -12.23 11.03 -6.37
C ALA A 166 -11.31 12.12 -5.79
N LEU A 167 -10.04 11.80 -5.52
CA LEU A 167 -9.06 12.76 -5.00
C LEU A 167 -8.31 13.52 -6.11
N VAL A 168 -8.21 12.96 -7.32
CA VAL A 168 -7.41 13.54 -8.40
C VAL A 168 -7.99 14.87 -8.87
N GLY A 169 -7.12 15.88 -9.02
CA GLY A 169 -7.48 17.24 -9.42
C GLY A 169 -8.02 18.13 -8.30
N THR A 170 -8.28 17.56 -7.11
CA THR A 170 -8.78 18.28 -5.94
C THR A 170 -7.63 18.88 -5.12
N SER A 171 -7.97 19.75 -4.17
CA SER A 171 -7.07 20.21 -3.11
C SER A 171 -7.39 19.57 -1.76
N LEU A 172 -7.83 18.31 -1.80
CA LEU A 172 -8.19 17.50 -0.64
C LEU A 172 -9.31 18.15 0.19
N GLU A 173 -10.23 18.90 -0.42
CA GLU A 173 -11.38 19.50 0.25
C GLU A 173 -12.27 18.45 0.92
N ASP A 174 -12.99 18.81 1.98
CA ASP A 174 -13.67 17.84 2.84
C ASP A 174 -14.69 16.96 2.09
N ASP A 175 -15.38 17.51 1.09
CA ASP A 175 -16.30 16.73 0.24
C ASP A 175 -15.59 15.63 -0.57
N ALA A 176 -14.42 15.94 -1.14
CA ALA A 176 -13.61 14.96 -1.87
C ALA A 176 -13.04 13.88 -0.94
N VAL A 177 -12.65 14.27 0.27
CA VAL A 177 -12.18 13.35 1.31
C VAL A 177 -13.29 12.41 1.78
N ASP A 178 -14.48 12.95 1.98
CA ASP A 178 -15.66 12.18 2.40
C ASP A 178 -16.10 11.20 1.32
N GLU A 179 -16.08 11.62 0.06
CA GLU A 179 -16.39 10.75 -1.07
C GLU A 179 -15.35 9.64 -1.24
N ALA A 180 -14.05 9.96 -1.19
CA ALA A 180 -12.98 8.96 -1.25
C ALA A 180 -13.09 7.94 -0.10
N ALA A 181 -13.39 8.40 1.12
CA ALA A 181 -13.59 7.52 2.26
C ALA A 181 -14.80 6.59 2.10
N ARG A 182 -15.92 7.11 1.57
CA ARG A 182 -17.13 6.33 1.28
C ARG A 182 -16.84 5.25 0.24
N LEU A 183 -16.26 5.63 -0.90
CA LEU A 183 -15.91 4.71 -1.99
C LEU A 183 -14.91 3.63 -1.55
N ALA A 184 -13.92 3.97 -0.71
CA ALA A 184 -12.98 2.99 -0.18
C ALA A 184 -13.65 1.96 0.74
N ALA A 185 -14.61 2.40 1.57
CA ALA A 185 -15.37 1.50 2.42
C ALA A 185 -16.33 0.60 1.63
N GLU A 186 -16.91 1.10 0.54
CA GLU A 186 -17.75 0.31 -0.39
C GLU A 186 -16.93 -0.73 -1.16
N ALA A 187 -15.71 -0.37 -1.58
CA ALA A 187 -14.79 -1.29 -2.24
C ALA A 187 -14.32 -2.43 -1.31
N ALA A 188 -14.35 -2.22 0.01
CA ALA A 188 -13.95 -3.23 0.98
C ALA A 188 -14.94 -4.41 1.02
N GLN A 189 -14.38 -5.63 1.01
CA GLN A 189 -15.09 -6.91 1.01
C GLN A 189 -14.80 -7.76 2.26
N PRO A 190 -14.86 -7.21 3.49
CA PRO A 190 -14.49 -7.96 4.68
C PRO A 190 -15.54 -9.02 5.03
N ARG A 191 -15.07 -10.09 5.70
CA ARG A 191 -15.94 -11.03 6.41
C ARG A 191 -15.89 -10.74 7.92
N THR A 192 -17.02 -10.98 8.58
CA THR A 192 -17.07 -11.01 10.05
C THR A 192 -16.25 -12.20 10.54
N ASP A 193 -15.35 -11.94 11.47
CA ASP A 193 -14.51 -12.95 12.11
C ASP A 193 -14.11 -12.49 13.52
N HIS A 194 -13.18 -13.23 14.13
CA HIS A 194 -12.64 -12.95 15.46
C HIS A 194 -11.84 -11.63 15.57
N ARG A 195 -11.57 -10.93 14.46
CA ARG A 195 -10.95 -9.60 14.43
C ARG A 195 -11.98 -8.47 14.38
N GLY A 196 -13.26 -8.78 14.18
CA GLY A 196 -14.38 -7.83 14.20
C GLY A 196 -15.44 -8.12 13.12
N SER A 197 -16.55 -7.38 13.18
CA SER A 197 -17.61 -7.47 12.17
C SER A 197 -17.17 -6.88 10.83
N ALA A 198 -17.81 -7.31 9.76
CA ALA A 198 -17.62 -6.71 8.43
C ALA A 198 -17.87 -5.18 8.44
N ASP A 199 -18.91 -4.73 9.13
CA ASP A 199 -19.27 -3.31 9.23
C ASP A 199 -18.22 -2.52 10.01
N TYR A 200 -17.68 -3.09 11.10
CA TYR A 200 -16.58 -2.48 11.83
C TYR A 200 -15.36 -2.29 10.92
N LYS A 201 -14.97 -3.32 10.15
CA LYS A 201 -13.84 -3.24 9.23
C LYS A 201 -14.05 -2.19 8.12
N ARG A 202 -15.25 -2.08 7.54
CA ARG A 202 -15.58 -1.01 6.58
C ARG A 202 -15.49 0.38 7.20
N HIS A 203 -16.01 0.54 8.41
CA HIS A 203 -15.91 1.80 9.14
C HIS A 203 -14.45 2.20 9.41
N ILE A 204 -13.59 1.25 9.75
CA ILE A 204 -12.15 1.49 9.93
C ILE A 204 -11.49 1.92 8.61
N VAL A 205 -11.84 1.31 7.48
CA VAL A 205 -11.32 1.74 6.16
C VAL A 205 -11.65 3.21 5.87
N ALA A 206 -12.93 3.60 5.96
CA ALA A 206 -13.31 5.00 5.77
C ALA A 206 -12.57 5.95 6.73
N THR A 207 -12.49 5.55 8.01
CA THR A 207 -11.79 6.33 9.04
C THR A 207 -10.31 6.51 8.72
N PHE A 208 -9.63 5.47 8.24
CA PHE A 208 -8.21 5.53 7.91
C PHE A 208 -7.92 6.42 6.70
N VAL A 209 -8.78 6.40 5.67
CA VAL A 209 -8.67 7.33 4.54
C VAL A 209 -8.73 8.78 5.04
N LYS A 210 -9.75 9.13 5.84
CA LYS A 210 -9.89 10.49 6.39
C LYS A 210 -8.69 10.88 7.27
N ARG A 211 -8.21 9.97 8.12
CA ARG A 211 -7.07 10.24 9.03
C ARG A 211 -5.76 10.45 8.28
N LEU A 212 -5.49 9.63 7.26
CA LEU A 212 -4.30 9.78 6.42
C LEU A 212 -4.31 11.14 5.73
N ILE A 213 -5.42 11.53 5.11
CA ILE A 213 -5.52 12.82 4.43
C ILE A 213 -5.41 13.99 5.41
N ALA A 214 -6.05 13.90 6.59
CA ALA A 214 -5.92 14.92 7.63
C ALA A 214 -4.48 15.06 8.16
N HIS A 215 -3.72 13.97 8.20
CA HIS A 215 -2.29 14.02 8.53
C HIS A 215 -1.50 14.80 7.47
N GLU A 216 -1.74 14.55 6.18
CA GLU A 216 -1.07 15.26 5.09
C GLU A 216 -1.38 16.77 5.10
N LYS A 217 -2.66 17.17 5.28
CA LYS A 217 -3.05 18.58 5.42
C LYS A 217 -2.28 19.30 6.54
N ARG A 218 -2.06 18.62 7.68
CA ARG A 218 -1.31 19.18 8.82
C ARG A 218 0.18 19.24 8.57
N ALA A 219 0.74 18.29 7.81
CA ALA A 219 2.14 18.30 7.44
C ALA A 219 2.46 19.48 6.50
N GLU A 220 1.59 19.74 5.51
CA GLU A 220 1.71 20.88 4.61
C GLU A 220 1.66 22.23 5.36
N ALA A 221 0.70 22.38 6.29
CA ALA A 221 0.55 23.60 7.08
C ALA A 221 1.74 23.91 8.03
N LYS A 222 2.62 22.94 8.31
CA LYS A 222 3.84 23.16 9.10
C LYS A 222 5.04 23.59 8.26
N VAL A 223 4.97 23.37 6.94
CA VAL A 223 6.05 23.65 5.99
C VAL A 223 5.81 24.97 5.24
N ALA A 224 4.55 25.39 5.13
CA ALA A 224 4.13 26.72 4.66
C ALA A 224 4.35 27.81 5.73
#